data_AF-H1PYM5-F1
#
_entry.id   AF-H1PYM5-F1
#
_cell.length_a   1.000
_cell.length_b   1.000
_cell.length_c   1.000
_cell.angle_alpha   90.00
_cell.angle_beta   90.00
_cell.angle_gamma   90.00
#
_symmetry.space_group_name_H-M   'P 1'
#
loop_
_entity.id
_entity.type
_entity.pdbx_description
1 polymer ?
#
loop_
_entity_poly.entity_id
_entity_poly.type
_entity_poly.pdbx_seq_one_letter_code
_entity_poly.pdbx_strand_id
1 'polypeptide(L)'
;MENMTFEELLNINCFSENRIKRKKAADLLEMRYCCEIHCADIDKSVLFAHHARGCTIVAAKICKNVVIYQNVTIGSNLRYNKVLNK
;
A
#
# COMPACT_ATOMS: atom_id res chain seq x y z
N MET A 1 5.47 13.64 9.14
CA MET A 1 4.50 12.63 8.64
C MET A 1 3.69 12.00 9.77
N GLU A 2 3.92 12.35 11.05
CA GLU A 2 3.27 11.67 12.19
C GLU A 2 1.73 11.77 12.21
N ASN A 3 1.12 12.84 11.68
CA ASN A 3 -0.33 13.04 11.73
C ASN A 3 -1.04 12.86 10.39
N MET A 4 -0.43 12.14 9.44
CA MET A 4 -1.05 11.92 8.13
C MET A 4 -2.16 10.87 8.18
N THR A 5 -3.21 11.07 7.37
CA THR A 5 -4.33 10.12 7.23
C THR A 5 -3.95 8.92 6.38
N PHE A 6 -4.84 7.91 6.32
CA PHE A 6 -4.65 6.75 5.46
C PHE A 6 -4.49 7.17 3.99
N GLU A 7 -5.35 8.05 3.50
CA GLU A 7 -5.40 8.51 2.10
C GLU A 7 -4.14 9.28 1.73
N GLU A 8 -3.63 10.11 2.64
CA GLU A 8 -2.38 10.84 2.43
C GLU A 8 -1.19 9.89 2.35
N LEU A 9 -1.12 8.92 3.27
CA LEU A 9 -0.06 7.90 3.28
C LEU A 9 -0.14 7.02 2.03
N LEU A 10 -1.33 6.58 1.64
CA LEU A 10 -1.58 5.81 0.42
C LEU A 10 -1.13 6.59 -0.82
N ASN A 11 -1.53 7.86 -0.92
CA ASN A 11 -1.18 8.70 -2.05
C ASN A 11 0.34 8.91 -2.16
N ILE A 12 1.02 9.12 -1.02
CA ILE A 12 2.48 9.22 -1.00
C ILE A 12 3.11 7.90 -1.41
N ASN A 13 2.65 6.79 -0.84
CA ASN A 13 3.18 5.46 -1.11
C ASN A 13 3.05 5.06 -2.59
N CYS A 14 1.90 5.33 -3.23
CA CYS A 14 1.63 4.91 -4.60
C CYS A 14 2.14 5.92 -5.67
N PHE A 15 2.12 7.23 -5.40
CA PHE A 15 2.30 8.24 -6.45
C PHE A 15 3.45 9.22 -6.22
N SER A 16 4.17 9.17 -5.09
CA SER A 16 5.31 10.06 -4.89
C SER A 16 6.53 9.65 -5.73
N GLU A 17 7.16 10.62 -6.39
CA GLU A 17 8.44 10.43 -7.09
C GLU A 17 9.60 10.19 -6.10
N ASN A 18 9.48 10.66 -4.85
CA ASN A 18 10.52 10.53 -3.84
C ASN A 18 10.47 9.15 -3.17
N ARG A 19 11.43 8.29 -3.52
CA ARG A 19 11.56 6.93 -2.99
C ARG A 19 11.62 6.85 -1.47
N ILE A 20 12.24 7.82 -0.79
CA ILE A 20 12.35 7.85 0.67
C ILE A 20 10.98 8.14 1.29
N LYS A 21 10.21 9.09 0.74
CA LYS A 21 8.85 9.38 1.20
C LYS A 21 7.91 8.20 0.98
N ARG A 22 7.99 7.53 -0.18
CA ARG A 22 7.21 6.31 -0.45
C ARG A 22 7.48 5.24 0.61
N LYS A 23 8.75 4.93 0.87
CA LYS A 23 9.13 3.92 1.85
C LYS A 23 8.60 4.25 3.25
N LYS A 24 8.79 5.50 3.70
CA LYS A 24 8.24 5.93 5.01
C LYS A 24 6.72 5.82 5.07
N ALA A 25 6.03 6.13 3.97
CA ALA A 25 4.57 5.99 3.92
C ALA A 25 4.14 4.51 3.94
N ALA A 26 4.83 3.62 3.20
CA ALA A 26 4.61 2.18 3.25
C ALA A 26 4.79 1.63 4.68
N ASP A 27 5.88 2.00 5.35
CA ASP A 27 6.17 1.57 6.73
C ASP A 27 5.05 2.04 7.70
N LEU A 28 4.52 3.26 7.52
CA LEU A 28 3.42 3.79 8.33
C LEU A 28 2.08 3.12 8.00
N LEU A 29 1.82 2.74 6.75
CA LEU A 29 0.63 1.99 6.34
C LEU A 29 0.63 0.58 6.96
N GLU A 30 1.77 -0.11 6.93
CA GLU A 30 1.94 -1.41 7.58
C GLU A 30 1.70 -1.29 9.08
N MET A 31 2.37 -0.33 9.74
CA MET A 31 2.31 -0.16 11.19
C MET A 31 0.90 0.24 11.69
N ARG A 32 0.21 1.16 11.01
CA ARG A 32 -1.04 1.76 11.50
C ARG A 32 -2.29 1.02 11.03
N TYR A 33 -2.24 0.45 9.83
CA TYR A 33 -3.41 -0.13 9.17
C TYR A 33 -3.24 -1.62 8.86
N CYS A 34 -2.07 -2.20 9.16
CA CYS A 34 -1.72 -3.57 8.80
C CYS A 34 -1.81 -3.81 7.29
N CYS A 35 -1.48 -2.80 6.48
CA CYS A 35 -1.58 -2.86 5.02
C CYS A 35 -0.20 -2.90 4.37
N GLU A 36 0.00 -3.82 3.43
CA GLU A 36 1.16 -3.82 2.55
C GLU A 36 0.70 -3.51 1.12
N ILE A 37 1.01 -2.32 0.62
CA ILE A 37 0.55 -1.87 -0.71
C ILE A 37 1.76 -1.48 -1.54
N HIS A 38 2.34 -2.44 -2.26
CA HIS A 38 3.52 -2.26 -3.09
C HIS A 38 3.13 -2.45 -4.56
N CYS A 39 2.38 -1.49 -5.09
CA CYS A 39 1.77 -1.54 -6.42
C CYS A 39 2.07 -0.24 -7.17
N ALA A 40 3.04 -0.27 -8.09
CA ALA A 40 3.42 0.91 -8.87
C ALA A 40 2.40 1.23 -10.00
N ASP A 41 1.63 0.24 -10.43
CA ASP A 41 0.63 0.34 -11.50
C ASP A 41 -0.79 0.27 -10.89
N ILE A 42 -1.14 1.31 -10.13
CA ILE A 42 -2.46 1.50 -9.53
C ILE A 42 -3.05 2.81 -10.05
N ASP A 43 -4.29 2.76 -10.52
CA ASP A 43 -5.00 3.97 -10.92
C ASP A 43 -5.44 4.80 -9.70
N LYS A 44 -5.42 6.14 -9.81
CA LYS A 44 -5.79 7.04 -8.70
C LYS A 44 -7.26 6.91 -8.26
N SER A 45 -8.13 6.39 -9.13
CA SER A 45 -9.54 6.16 -8.81
C SER A 45 -9.81 4.91 -7.97
N VAL A 46 -8.79 4.10 -7.68
CA VAL A 46 -8.96 2.92 -6.84
C VAL A 46 -9.32 3.34 -5.43
N LEU A 47 -10.43 2.77 -4.92
CA LEU A 47 -10.94 3.05 -3.59
C LEU A 47 -10.62 1.89 -2.66
N PHE A 48 -10.06 2.23 -1.50
CA PHE A 48 -9.85 1.28 -0.41
C PHE A 48 -10.90 1.49 0.68
N ALA A 49 -11.89 0.61 0.73
CA ALA A 49 -12.88 0.61 1.80
C ALA A 49 -12.22 0.21 3.13
N HIS A 50 -12.71 0.79 4.24
CA HIS A 50 -12.20 0.51 5.58
C HIS A 50 -10.67 0.64 5.71
N HIS A 51 -10.08 1.63 5.01
CA HIS A 51 -8.64 1.90 5.00
C HIS A 51 -7.78 0.71 4.57
N ALA A 52 -8.30 -0.16 3.70
CA ALA A 52 -7.63 -1.37 3.22
C ALA A 52 -7.16 -2.30 4.35
N ARG A 53 -7.72 -2.23 5.55
CA ARG A 53 -7.12 -2.85 6.74
C ARG A 53 -6.77 -4.32 6.50
N GLY A 54 -5.52 -4.72 6.76
CA GLY A 54 -5.08 -6.10 6.56
C GLY A 54 -4.84 -6.51 5.10
N CYS A 55 -4.92 -5.59 4.13
CA CYS A 55 -4.69 -5.92 2.73
C CYS A 55 -3.21 -6.13 2.41
N THR A 56 -2.97 -6.99 1.43
CA THR A 56 -1.65 -7.18 0.79
C THR A 56 -1.83 -7.06 -0.72
N ILE A 57 -1.20 -6.06 -1.34
CA ILE A 57 -1.25 -5.85 -2.79
C ILE A 57 0.16 -5.64 -3.27
N VAL A 58 0.70 -6.66 -3.95
CA VAL A 58 2.11 -6.70 -4.33
C VAL A 58 2.24 -7.25 -5.74
N ALA A 59 3.08 -6.63 -6.57
CA ALA A 59 3.34 -7.04 -7.95
C ALA A 59 2.06 -7.20 -8.81
N ALA A 60 1.07 -6.36 -8.56
CA ALA A 60 -0.21 -6.34 -9.26
C ALA A 60 -0.35 -5.07 -10.12
N LYS A 61 -1.34 -5.10 -11.02
CA LYS A 61 -1.89 -3.91 -11.67
C LYS A 61 -3.36 -3.76 -11.26
N ILE A 62 -3.73 -2.60 -10.74
CA ILE A 62 -5.13 -2.32 -10.36
C ILE A 62 -5.70 -1.24 -11.27
N CYS A 63 -6.73 -1.62 -12.02
CA CYS A 63 -7.39 -0.74 -12.97
C CYS A 63 -8.30 0.29 -12.29
N LYS A 64 -8.73 1.28 -13.08
CA LYS A 64 -9.65 2.34 -12.67
C LYS A 64 -10.94 1.83 -12.02
N ASN A 65 -11.46 2.58 -11.07
CA ASN A 65 -12.74 2.38 -10.38
C ASN A 65 -12.90 1.03 -9.67
N VAL A 66 -11.79 0.35 -9.36
CA VAL A 66 -11.81 -0.86 -8.52
C VAL A 66 -11.99 -0.45 -7.07
N VAL A 67 -12.86 -1.16 -6.35
CA VAL A 67 -13.03 -1.02 -4.90
C VAL A 67 -12.47 -2.25 -4.21
N ILE A 68 -11.57 -2.04 -3.25
CA ILE A 68 -10.91 -3.10 -2.49
C ILE A 68 -11.29 -2.96 -1.01
N TYR A 69 -11.84 -4.04 -0.45
CA TYR A 69 -12.23 -4.15 0.95
C TYR A 69 -11.08 -4.68 1.82
N GLN A 70 -11.27 -4.67 3.13
CA GLN A 70 -10.31 -5.19 4.11
C GLN A 70 -9.92 -6.64 3.84
N ASN A 71 -8.70 -7.01 4.25
CA ASN A 71 -8.14 -8.36 4.20
C ASN A 71 -8.03 -8.99 2.80
N VAL A 72 -8.12 -8.18 1.73
CA VAL A 72 -7.91 -8.64 0.37
C VAL A 72 -6.40 -8.82 0.11
N THR A 73 -6.04 -9.96 -0.48
CA THR A 73 -4.68 -10.24 -0.96
C THR A 73 -4.68 -10.38 -2.47
N ILE A 74 -3.90 -9.53 -3.17
CA ILE A 74 -3.70 -9.58 -4.62
C ILE A 74 -2.20 -9.67 -4.89
N GLY A 75 -1.77 -10.89 -5.24
CA GLY A 75 -0.37 -11.27 -5.25
C GLY A 75 0.18 -11.49 -3.84
N SER A 76 1.11 -12.44 -3.69
CA SER A 76 1.96 -12.66 -2.51
C SER A 76 2.80 -13.91 -2.75
N ASN A 77 4.08 -13.88 -2.35
CA ASN A 77 4.89 -15.10 -2.23
C ASN A 77 5.65 -15.15 -0.90
N LEU A 78 5.26 -14.30 0.08
CA LEU A 78 5.88 -14.08 1.41
C LEU A 78 7.38 -13.69 1.40
N ARG A 79 8.10 -13.86 0.29
CA ARG A 79 9.55 -13.68 0.15
C ARG A 79 9.96 -12.21 0.01
N TYR A 80 9.05 -11.35 -0.45
CA TYR A 80 9.29 -9.91 -0.57
C TYR A 80 9.16 -9.14 0.75
N ASN A 81 8.48 -9.72 1.75
CA ASN A 81 7.98 -8.91 2.88
C ASN A 81 9.09 -8.51 3.85
N LYS A 82 10.11 -9.34 4.06
CA LYS A 82 11.36 -8.95 4.74
C LYS A 82 12.50 -9.77 4.18
N VAL A 83 13.25 -9.22 3.22
CA VAL A 83 14.64 -9.66 3.05
C VAL A 83 15.35 -9.21 4.33
N LEU A 84 15.39 -10.10 5.32
CA LEU A 84 16.31 -9.99 6.43
C LEU A 84 17.70 -10.07 5.81
N ASN A 85 18.31 -8.91 5.53
CA ASN A 85 19.74 -8.84 5.33
C ASN A 85 20.38 -9.37 6.62
N LYS A 86 20.75 -10.64 6.63
CA LYS A 86 21.79 -11.14 7.53
C LYS A 86 23.13 -10.58 7.09
#